data_AF-A0A1M6JZI7-F1
#
_entry.id   AF-A0A1M6JZI7-F1
#
_cell.length_a   1.000
_cell.length_b   1.000
_cell.length_c   1.000
_cell.angle_alpha   90.00
_cell.angle_beta   90.00
_cell.angle_gamma   90.00
#
_symmetry.space_group_name_H-M   'P 1'
#
loop_
_entity.id
_entity.type
_entity.pdbx_description
1 polymer ?
#
loop_
_entity_poly.entity_id
_entity_poly.type
_entity_poly.pdbx_seq_one_letter_code
_entity_poly.pdbx_strand_id
1 'polypeptide(L)'
;MMTEKDMVNDYLSSLKSSLTGYANVISECSNPELRRTFQQMRDADEQRQQRLAQYAIQKGYYQPAAPAQPNQIQQVYSQLQGGQQQQQGMQNNQGMRM
;
A
#
# COMPACT_ATOMS: atom_id res chain seq x y z
N MET A 1 -25.51 -14.83 -16.99
CA MET A 1 -25.61 -15.15 -15.54
C MET A 1 -24.34 -14.68 -14.86
N MET A 2 -24.43 -14.21 -13.61
CA MET A 2 -23.28 -13.83 -12.79
C MET A 2 -22.44 -15.08 -12.49
N THR A 3 -21.15 -15.07 -12.81
CA THR A 3 -20.24 -16.18 -12.47
C THR A 3 -19.64 -15.99 -11.08
N GLU A 4 -19.07 -17.04 -10.51
CA GLU A 4 -18.30 -16.92 -9.25
C GLU A 4 -17.15 -15.91 -9.40
N LYS A 5 -16.47 -15.91 -10.56
CA LYS A 5 -15.42 -14.94 -10.87
C LYS A 5 -15.94 -13.50 -10.82
N ASP A 6 -17.12 -13.24 -11.37
CA ASP A 6 -17.73 -11.91 -11.33
C ASP A 6 -18.05 -11.49 -9.90
N MET A 7 -18.62 -12.40 -9.09
CA MET A 7 -18.91 -12.12 -7.66
C MET A 7 -17.64 -11.85 -6.85
N VAL A 8 -16.57 -12.63 -7.07
CA VAL A 8 -15.28 -12.44 -6.39
C VAL A 8 -14.66 -11.09 -6.78
N ASN A 9 -14.70 -10.74 -8.06
CA ASN A 9 -14.14 -9.47 -8.54
C ASN A 9 -14.94 -8.26 -8.04
N ASP A 10 -16.28 -8.37 -7.99
CA ASP A 10 -17.14 -7.33 -7.45
C ASP A 10 -16.87 -7.11 -5.96
N TYR A 11 -16.75 -8.19 -5.19
CA TYR A 11 -16.45 -8.10 -3.76
C TYR A 11 -15.03 -7.57 -3.49
N LEU A 12 -14.02 -7.98 -4.26
CA LEU A 12 -12.66 -7.40 -4.20
C LEU A 12 -12.65 -5.90 -4.50
N SER A 13 -13.48 -5.46 -5.46
CA SER A 13 -13.61 -4.04 -5.83
C SER A 13 -14.30 -3.24 -4.73
N SER A 14 -15.35 -3.82 -4.12
CA SER A 14 -16.06 -3.23 -2.99
C SER A 14 -15.14 -3.04 -1.78
N LEU A 15 -14.36 -4.06 -1.42
CA LEU A 15 -13.38 -3.97 -0.33
C LEU A 15 -12.32 -2.89 -0.60
N LYS A 16 -11.81 -2.78 -1.84
CA LYS A 16 -10.86 -1.72 -2.23
C LYS A 16 -11.46 -0.32 -2.06
N SER A 17 -12.72 -0.15 -2.45
CA SER A 17 -13.45 1.11 -2.25
C SER A 17 -13.60 1.43 -0.76
N SER A 18 -14.01 0.47 0.06
CA SER A 18 -14.13 0.63 1.51
C SER A 18 -12.81 1.02 2.16
N LEU A 19 -11.70 0.36 1.80
CA LEU A 19 -10.37 0.67 2.32
C LEU A 19 -9.94 2.12 2.02
N THR A 20 -10.23 2.60 0.81
CA THR A 20 -9.99 4.00 0.43
C THR A 20 -10.88 4.95 1.25
N GLY A 21 -12.16 4.60 1.42
CA GLY A 21 -13.11 5.36 2.23
C GLY A 21 -12.65 5.48 3.69
N TYR A 22 -12.24 4.38 4.32
CA TYR A 22 -11.74 4.42 5.69
C TYR A 22 -10.49 5.28 5.82
N ALA A 23 -9.56 5.23 4.86
CA ALA A 23 -8.34 6.05 4.92
C ALA A 23 -8.68 7.55 5.00
N ASN A 24 -9.60 8.02 4.16
CA ASN A 24 -10.05 9.42 4.15
C ASN A 24 -10.72 9.76 5.49
N VAL A 25 -11.71 8.97 5.91
CA VAL A 25 -12.46 9.23 7.15
C VAL A 25 -11.56 9.21 8.38
N ILE A 26 -10.63 8.25 8.50
CA ILE A 26 -9.68 8.16 9.61
C ILE A 26 -8.79 9.42 9.69
N SER A 27 -8.37 9.95 8.54
CA SER A 27 -7.50 11.13 8.48
C SER A 27 -8.20 12.43 8.89
N GLU A 28 -9.52 12.51 8.69
CA GLU A 28 -10.33 13.69 8.96
C GLU A 28 -11.14 13.60 10.26
N CYS A 29 -11.22 12.42 10.89
CA CYS A 29 -12.05 12.17 12.07
C CYS A 29 -11.41 12.77 13.35
N SER A 30 -12.07 13.80 13.89
CA SER A 30 -11.66 14.46 15.14
C SER A 30 -12.04 13.69 16.41
N ASN A 31 -13.07 12.84 16.36
CA ASN A 31 -13.50 12.02 17.49
C ASN A 31 -12.57 10.79 17.63
N PRO A 32 -11.81 10.65 18.74
CA PRO A 32 -10.83 9.58 18.87
C PRO A 32 -11.42 8.16 18.93
N GLU A 33 -12.59 8.00 19.53
CA GLU A 33 -13.27 6.71 19.67
C GLU A 33 -13.80 6.26 18.31
N LEU A 34 -14.49 7.15 17.60
CA LEU A 34 -14.99 6.90 16.26
C LEU A 34 -13.84 6.61 15.28
N ARG A 35 -12.73 7.35 15.38
CA ARG A 35 -11.51 7.08 14.58
C ARG A 35 -11.01 5.66 14.83
N ARG A 36 -10.98 5.21 16.09
CA ARG A 36 -10.55 3.85 16.45
C ARG A 36 -11.49 2.80 15.87
N THR A 37 -12.80 3.05 15.86
CA THR A 37 -13.77 2.15 15.22
C THR A 37 -13.49 2.00 13.73
N PHE A 38 -13.26 3.09 13.00
CA PHE A 38 -12.93 3.02 11.57
C PHE A 38 -11.60 2.30 11.31
N GLN A 39 -10.60 2.49 12.17
CA GLN A 39 -9.34 1.73 12.09
C GLN A 39 -9.58 0.22 12.24
N GLN A 40 -10.38 -0.21 13.22
CA GLN A 40 -10.72 -1.62 13.41
C GLN A 40 -11.47 -2.21 12.21
N MET A 41 -12.41 -1.45 11.63
CA MET A 41 -13.13 -1.86 10.41
C MET A 41 -12.20 -2.02 9.22
N ARG A 42 -11.32 -1.03 8.99
CA ARG A 42 -10.30 -1.08 7.94
C ARG A 42 -9.40 -2.29 8.09
N ASP A 43 -8.89 -2.53 9.30
CA ASP A 43 -7.98 -3.66 9.56
C ASP A 43 -8.69 -5.01 9.32
N ALA A 44 -9.97 -5.12 9.67
CA ALA A 44 -10.76 -6.32 9.38
C ALA A 44 -11.01 -6.51 7.87
N ASP A 45 -11.32 -5.44 7.14
CA ASP A 45 -11.52 -5.48 5.69
C ASP A 45 -10.21 -5.75 4.92
N GLU A 46 -9.07 -5.27 5.41
CA GLU A 46 -7.76 -5.59 4.85
C GLU A 46 -7.46 -7.10 4.97
N GLN A 47 -7.75 -7.70 6.13
CA GLN A 47 -7.62 -9.14 6.29
C GLN A 47 -8.57 -9.93 5.37
N ARG A 48 -9.80 -9.44 5.16
CA ARG A 48 -10.74 -10.03 4.18
C ARG A 48 -10.20 -9.91 2.75
N GLN A 49 -9.69 -8.75 2.37
CA GLN A 49 -9.11 -8.49 1.06
C GLN A 49 -7.95 -9.45 0.78
N GLN A 50 -7.05 -9.66 1.74
CA GLN A 50 -5.93 -10.59 1.59
C GLN A 50 -6.41 -12.04 1.37
N ARG A 51 -7.36 -12.52 2.17
CA ARG A 51 -7.90 -13.89 2.02
C ARG A 51 -8.63 -14.07 0.69
N LEU A 52 -9.44 -13.09 0.29
CA LEU A 52 -10.19 -13.15 -0.96
C LEU A 52 -9.28 -13.06 -2.18
N ALA A 53 -8.22 -12.25 -2.14
CA ALA A 53 -7.24 -12.17 -3.21
C ALA A 53 -6.49 -13.51 -3.37
N GLN A 54 -6.09 -14.15 -2.27
CA GLN A 54 -5.47 -15.49 -2.31
C GLN A 54 -6.45 -16.53 -2.90
N TYR A 55 -7.72 -16.49 -2.50
CA TYR A 55 -8.76 -17.34 -3.07
C TYR A 55 -8.90 -17.12 -4.58
N ALA A 56 -8.96 -15.87 -5.04
CA ALA A 56 -9.06 -15.53 -6.45
C ALA A 56 -7.85 -16.03 -7.27
N ILE A 57 -6.65 -15.98 -6.69
CA ILE A 57 -5.42 -16.52 -7.31
C ILE A 57 -5.52 -18.04 -7.43
N GLN A 58 -5.90 -18.74 -6.36
CA GLN A 58 -6.03 -20.20 -6.36
C GLN A 58 -7.06 -20.71 -7.38
N LYS A 59 -8.13 -19.94 -7.59
CA LYS A 59 -9.18 -20.23 -8.58
C LYS A 59 -8.81 -19.82 -10.01
N GLY A 60 -7.70 -19.12 -10.22
CA GLY A 60 -7.32 -18.56 -11.52
C GLY A 60 -8.19 -17.38 -11.97
N TYR A 61 -8.92 -16.76 -11.06
CA TYR A 61 -9.74 -15.57 -11.32
C TYR A 61 -8.88 -14.30 -11.46
N TYR A 62 -7.71 -14.30 -10.82
CA TYR A 62 -6.71 -13.25 -10.87
C TYR A 62 -5.30 -13.84 -11.06
N GLN A 63 -4.51 -13.22 -11.93
CA GLN A 63 -3.08 -13.53 -12.09
C GLN A 63 -2.27 -12.36 -11.50
N PRO A 64 -1.48 -12.60 -10.44
CA PRO A 64 -0.61 -11.56 -9.89
C PRO A 64 0.49 -11.22 -10.89
N ALA A 65 1.01 -9.99 -10.82
CA ALA A 65 2.18 -9.61 -11.59
C ALA A 65 3.37 -10.51 -11.22
N ALA A 66 4.22 -10.79 -12.21
CA ALA A 66 5.46 -11.52 -11.96
C ALA A 66 6.32 -10.77 -10.92
N PRO A 67 7.02 -11.48 -10.03
CA PRO A 67 7.93 -10.84 -9.09
C PRO A 67 9.01 -10.05 -9.86
N ALA A 68 9.39 -8.90 -9.32
CA ALA A 68 10.48 -8.12 -9.88
C ALA A 68 11.80 -8.90 -9.84
N GLN A 69 12.67 -8.65 -10.81
CA GLN A 69 13.98 -9.32 -10.85
C GLN A 69 14.86 -8.83 -9.67
N PRO A 70 15.59 -9.72 -8.97
CA PRO A 70 16.36 -9.35 -7.78
C PRO A 70 17.37 -8.21 -8.01
N ASN A 71 17.97 -8.16 -9.20
CA ASN A 71 18.90 -7.09 -9.60
C ASN A 71 18.20 -5.72 -9.70
N GLN A 72 16.97 -5.66 -10.21
CA GLN A 72 16.20 -4.41 -10.28
C GLN A 72 15.83 -3.93 -8.88
N ILE A 73 15.49 -4.84 -7.96
CA ILE A 73 15.21 -4.51 -6.56
C ILE A 73 16.46 -3.87 -5.92
N GLN A 74 17.63 -4.49 -6.08
CA GLN A 74 18.90 -3.99 -5.54
C GLN A 74 19.27 -2.62 -6.12
N GLN A 75 19.12 -2.43 -7.44
CA GLN A 75 19.41 -1.15 -8.08
C GLN A 75 18.53 0.00 -7.54
N VAL A 76 17.22 -0.22 -7.43
CA VAL A 76 16.29 0.77 -6.87
C VAL A 76 16.63 1.07 -5.40
N TYR A 77 16.95 0.04 -4.63
CA TYR A 77 17.34 0.21 -3.23
C TYR A 77 18.61 1.06 -3.07
N SER A 78 19.66 0.79 -3.85
CA SER A 78 20.90 1.58 -3.83
C SER A 78 20.69 3.04 -4.25
N GLN A 79 19.81 3.31 -5.23
CA GLN A 79 19.46 4.68 -5.63
C GLN A 79 18.76 5.45 -4.52
N LEU A 80 17.85 4.79 -3.79
CA LEU A 80 17.14 5.40 -2.65
C LEU A 80 18.08 5.70 -1.48
N GLN A 81 19.03 4.81 -1.18
CA GLN A 81 20.03 5.04 -0.13
C GLN A 81 21.05 6.13 -0.52
N GLY A 82 21.52 6.12 -1.76
CA GLY A 82 22.51 7.09 -2.26
C GLY A 82 22.00 8.54 -2.27
N GLY A 83 20.68 8.73 -2.43
CA GLY A 83 20.05 10.06 -2.36
C GLY A 83 20.06 10.70 -0.96
N GLN A 84 20.25 9.93 0.11
CA GLN A 84 20.28 10.46 1.49
C GLN A 84 21.62 11.09 1.87
N GLN A 85 22.72 10.79 1.15
CA GLN A 85 24.06 11.28 1.52
C GLN A 85 24.45 12.61 0.86
N GLN A 86 23.72 13.11 -0.14
CA GLN A 86 24.09 14.34 -0.86
C GLN A 86 23.68 15.65 -0.17
N GLN A 87 22.89 15.64 0.92
CA GLN A 87 22.45 16.89 1.57
C GLN A 87 23.35 17.36 2.74
N GLN A 88 24.29 16.54 3.24
CA GLN A 88 25.17 16.92 4.36
C GLN A 88 26.53 17.51 3.92
N GLY A 89 26.92 17.38 2.65
CA GLY A 89 28.20 17.88 2.14
C GLY A 89 28.23 19.36 1.74
N MET A 90 27.07 20.01 1.56
CA MET A 90 27.02 21.41 1.09
C MET A 90 27.14 22.46 2.20
N GLN A 91 27.01 22.09 3.47
CA GLN A 91 27.12 23.06 4.58
C GLN A 91 28.57 23.30 5.04
N ASN A 92 29.50 22.39 4.70
CA ASN A 92 30.89 22.47 5.15
C ASN A 92 31.82 23.30 4.24
N ASN A 93 31.32 23.81 3.11
CA ASN A 93 32.15 24.57 2.15
C ASN A 93 31.94 26.10 2.19
N GLN A 94 31.20 26.62 3.18
CA GLN A 94 31.03 28.06 3.37
C GLN A 94 31.89 28.65 4.52
N GLY A 95 32.67 27.80 5.22
CA GLY A 95 33.54 28.21 6.32
C GLY A 95 34.99 28.55 5.94
N MET A 96 35.35 28.54 4.65
CA MET A 96 36.75 28.70 4.22
C MET A 96 36.91 29.75 3.10
N ARG A 97 36.43 30.96 3.37
CA ARG A 97 36.84 32.19 2.68
C ARG A 97 36.92 33.32 3.72
N MET A 98 38.06 33.39 4.40
CA MET A 98 38.57 34.67 4.95
C MET A 98 39.22 35.45 3.81
#